data_AF-A0A2L0GNR6-F1
#
_entry.id   AF-A0A2L0GNR6-F1
#
_cell.length_a   1.000
_cell.length_b   1.000
_cell.length_c   1.000
_cell.angle_alpha   90.00
_cell.angle_beta   90.00
_cell.angle_gamma   90.00
#
_symmetry.space_group_name_H-M   'P 1'
#
loop_
_entity.id
_entity.type
_entity.pdbx_description
1 polymer ?
#
loop_
_entity_poly.entity_id
_entity_poly.type
_entity_poly.pdbx_seq_one_letter_code
_entity_poly.pdbx_strand_id
1 'polypeptide(L)'
;MCPRCGAKTLFAAPAGLAEECSACGLDFLALERGGRFVGVVTMLLALVLIMAALGVDEWLRPPLWASFLFWAPVTVGSVIGVLRLYKTMWVYHQYEESQQP
;
A
#
# COMPACT_ATOMS: atom_id res chain seq x y z
N MET A 1 1.29 -10.99 -6.64
CA MET A 1 1.56 -11.72 -7.90
C MET A 1 0.40 -11.47 -8.86
N CYS A 2 0.56 -11.62 -10.17
CA CYS A 2 -0.56 -11.52 -11.11
C CYS A 2 -1.61 -12.60 -10.78
N PRO A 3 -2.90 -12.26 -10.59
CA PRO A 3 -3.93 -13.24 -10.22
C PRO A 3 -4.22 -14.26 -11.34
N ARG A 4 -3.98 -13.90 -12.61
CA ARG A 4 -4.22 -14.77 -13.76
C ARG A 4 -3.11 -15.79 -14.01
N CYS A 5 -1.83 -15.38 -13.92
CA CYS A 5 -0.68 -16.21 -14.34
C CYS A 5 0.36 -16.45 -13.23
N GLY A 6 0.21 -15.85 -12.05
CA GLY A 6 1.15 -16.01 -10.93
C GLY A 6 2.48 -15.25 -11.05
N ALA A 7 2.73 -14.52 -12.14
CA ALA A 7 3.99 -13.80 -12.34
C ALA A 7 4.21 -12.65 -11.33
N LYS A 8 5.46 -12.33 -11.00
CA LYS A 8 5.84 -11.23 -10.08
C LYS A 8 5.85 -9.85 -10.77
N THR A 9 4.86 -9.56 -11.62
CA THR A 9 4.80 -8.35 -12.46
C THR A 9 3.79 -7.31 -11.97
N LEU A 10 3.18 -7.53 -10.80
CA LEU A 10 2.03 -6.73 -10.34
C LEU A 10 2.39 -5.28 -10.01
N PHE A 11 3.63 -5.01 -9.59
CA PHE A 11 4.08 -3.68 -9.18
C PHE A 11 5.25 -3.21 -10.03
N ALA A 12 5.12 -2.04 -10.66
CA ALA A 12 6.19 -1.37 -11.39
C ALA A 12 6.96 -0.35 -10.53
N ALA A 13 6.37 0.08 -9.42
CA ALA A 13 6.95 1.04 -8.48
C ALA A 13 6.78 0.56 -7.03
N PRO A 14 7.40 1.22 -6.02
CA PRO A 14 7.28 0.81 -4.61
C PRO A 14 5.83 0.67 -4.14
N ALA A 15 4.91 1.52 -4.60
CA ALA A 15 3.48 1.42 -4.30
C ALA A 15 2.57 1.59 -5.55
N GLY A 16 3.16 1.56 -6.75
CA GLY A 16 2.43 1.69 -8.03
C GLY A 16 2.29 0.35 -8.73
N LEU A 17 1.07 0.03 -9.17
CA LEU A 17 0.87 -1.12 -10.04
C LEU A 17 1.52 -0.89 -11.41
N ALA A 18 1.89 -1.98 -12.06
CA ALA A 18 2.14 -1.93 -13.49
C ALA A 18 0.83 -1.65 -14.24
N GLU A 19 0.90 -1.10 -15.45
CA GLU A 19 -0.29 -0.89 -16.28
C GLU A 19 -0.88 -2.23 -16.74
N GLU A 20 -0.02 -3.17 -17.14
CA GLU A 20 -0.39 -4.52 -17.55
C GLU A 20 0.61 -5.58 -17.08
N CYS A 21 0.18 -6.84 -17.08
CA CYS A 21 1.07 -7.97 -16.83
C CYS A 21 1.90 -8.30 -18.08
N SER A 22 3.22 -8.16 -18.02
CA SER A 22 4.13 -8.50 -19.12
C SER A 22 4.16 -9.98 -19.52
N ALA A 23 3.59 -10.88 -18.71
CA ALA A 23 3.53 -12.32 -19.01
C ALA A 23 2.21 -12.78 -19.65
N CYS A 24 1.08 -12.14 -19.32
CA CYS A 24 -0.25 -12.58 -19.78
C CYS A 24 -1.15 -11.48 -20.34
N GLY A 25 -0.68 -10.22 -20.38
CA GLY A 25 -1.42 -9.07 -20.92
C GLY A 25 -2.66 -8.67 -20.12
N LEU A 26 -2.73 -9.01 -18.82
CA LEU A 26 -3.83 -8.58 -17.96
C LEU A 26 -3.67 -7.09 -17.62
N ASP A 27 -4.65 -6.26 -17.98
CA ASP A 27 -4.72 -4.83 -17.67
C ASP A 27 -5.06 -4.62 -16.18
N PHE A 28 -4.07 -4.13 -15.42
CA PHE A 28 -4.22 -3.84 -13.98
C PHE A 28 -4.89 -2.49 -13.72
N LEU A 29 -4.77 -1.52 -14.63
CA LEU A 29 -5.40 -0.21 -14.50
C LEU A 29 -6.93 -0.31 -14.57
N ALA A 30 -7.44 -1.22 -15.40
CA ALA A 30 -8.87 -1.54 -15.44
C ALA A 30 -9.41 -2.01 -14.07
N LEU A 31 -8.60 -2.79 -13.33
CA LEU A 31 -8.94 -3.34 -12.01
C LEU A 31 -8.73 -2.31 -10.87
N GLU A 32 -7.86 -1.32 -11.03
CA GLU A 32 -7.59 -0.28 -10.01
C GLU A 32 -8.69 0.80 -9.93
N ARG A 33 -9.59 0.87 -10.93
CA ARG A 33 -10.59 1.95 -11.11
C ARG A 33 -11.60 2.13 -9.94
N GLY A 34 -11.59 1.25 -8.94
CA GLY A 34 -12.41 1.32 -7.73
C GLY A 34 -11.72 1.79 -6.44
N GLY A 35 -10.44 2.20 -6.49
CA GLY A 35 -9.58 2.50 -5.32
C GLY A 35 -9.94 3.72 -4.45
N ARG A 36 -11.21 4.15 -4.38
CA ARG A 36 -11.66 5.32 -3.60
C ARG A 36 -11.29 5.29 -2.11
N PHE A 37 -11.07 4.11 -1.53
CA PHE A 37 -10.70 3.97 -0.12
C PHE A 37 -9.20 4.08 0.16
N VAL A 38 -8.33 4.23 -0.86
CA VAL A 38 -6.89 4.45 -0.64
C VAL A 38 -6.63 5.66 0.26
N GLY A 39 -7.37 6.76 0.07
CA GLY A 39 -7.29 7.94 0.92
C GLY A 39 -7.70 7.67 2.37
N VAL A 40 -8.76 6.87 2.57
CA VAL A 40 -9.25 6.52 3.93
C VAL A 40 -8.23 5.66 4.66
N VAL A 41 -7.67 4.66 3.98
CA VAL A 41 -6.66 3.75 4.55
C VAL A 41 -5.39 4.50 4.93
N THR A 42 -4.92 5.41 4.08
CA THR A 42 -3.73 6.23 4.37
C THR A 42 -3.97 7.23 5.51
N MET A 43 -5.17 7.81 5.61
CA MET A 43 -5.54 8.71 6.72
C MET A 43 -5.57 7.96 8.06
N LEU A 44 -6.18 6.77 8.10
CA LEU A 44 -6.18 5.93 9.31
C LEU A 44 -4.76 5.52 9.71
N LEU A 45 -3.93 5.16 8.74
CA LEU A 45 -2.52 4.85 9.00
C LEU A 45 -1.78 6.05 9.59
N ALA A 46 -1.98 7.24 9.04
CA ALA A 46 -1.37 8.46 9.55
C ALA A 46 -1.79 8.73 11.00
N LEU A 47 -3.07 8.57 11.33
CA LEU A 47 -3.57 8.71 12.70
C LEU A 47 -2.86 7.76 13.67
N VAL A 48 -2.73 6.49 13.28
CA VAL A 48 -2.04 5.47 14.09
C VAL A 48 -0.56 5.81 14.28
N LEU A 49 0.13 6.23 13.22
CA LEU A 49 1.54 6.61 13.29
C LEU A 49 1.75 7.84 14.20
N ILE A 50 0.86 8.83 14.14
CA ILE A 50 0.91 10.01 15.02
C ILE A 50 0.75 9.58 16.48
N MET A 51 -0.27 8.77 16.80
CA MET A 51 -0.49 8.28 18.17
C MET A 51 0.73 7.50 18.70
N ALA A 52 1.33 6.66 17.86
CA ALA A 52 2.53 5.92 18.22
C ALA A 52 3.76 6.84 18.40
N ALA A 53 3.92 7.86 17.55
CA ALA A 53 4.99 8.83 17.66
C ALA A 53 4.90 9.66 18.94
N LEU A 54 3.71 10.16 19.28
CA LEU A 54 3.47 10.88 20.52
C LEU A 54 3.72 10.00 21.75
N GLY A 55 3.26 8.73 21.71
CA GLY A 55 3.50 7.79 22.81
C GLY A 55 4.99 7.51 23.04
N VAL A 56 5.76 7.37 21.96
CA VAL A 56 7.22 7.21 22.03
C VAL A 56 7.89 8.47 22.57
N ASP A 57 7.44 9.66 22.16
CA ASP A 57 8.02 10.92 22.60
C ASP A 57 7.82 11.15 24.11
N GLU A 58 6.63 10.84 24.64
CA GLU A 58 6.36 10.98 26.08
C GLU A 58 7.16 9.97 26.93
N TRP A 59 7.26 8.72 26.49
CA TRP A 59 7.92 7.66 27.26
C TRP A 59 9.45 7.71 27.21
N LEU A 60 10.01 7.91 26.01
CA LEU A 60 11.45 7.81 25.80
C LEU A 60 12.14 9.19 25.80
N ARG A 61 11.37 10.28 25.67
CA ARG A 61 11.86 11.66 25.54
C ARG A 61 13.11 11.78 24.65
N PRO A 62 13.10 11.16 23.46
CA PRO A 62 14.25 11.16 22.57
C PRO A 62 14.56 12.59 22.09
N PRO A 63 15.82 12.87 21.73
CA PRO A 63 16.14 14.13 21.08
C PRO A 63 15.43 14.20 19.71
N LEU A 64 14.93 15.38 19.34
CA LEU A 64 14.08 15.59 18.15
C LEU A 64 14.64 14.99 16.86
N TRP A 65 15.96 15.08 16.65
CA TRP A 65 16.62 14.53 15.47
C TRP A 65 16.49 13.00 15.38
N ALA A 66 16.52 12.30 16.52
CA ALA A 66 16.39 10.84 16.56
C ALA A 66 14.96 10.42 16.23
N SER A 67 13.97 11.15 16.76
CA SER A 67 12.56 10.95 16.41
C SER A 67 12.34 11.10 14.91
N PHE A 68 12.84 12.18 14.30
CA PHE A 68 12.72 12.39 12.86
C PHE A 68 13.42 11.29 12.05
N LEU A 69 14.65 10.93 12.44
CA LEU A 69 15.43 9.91 11.73
C LEU A 69 14.79 8.53 11.77
N PHE A 70 14.08 8.20 12.85
CA PHE A 70 13.37 6.93 13.01
C PHE A 70 11.98 6.96 12.35
N TRP A 71 11.18 7.99 12.61
CA TRP A 71 9.80 8.05 12.14
C TRP A 71 9.69 8.32 10.64
N ALA A 72 10.66 9.01 10.02
CA ALA A 72 10.67 9.22 8.57
C ALA A 72 10.71 7.90 7.77
N PRO A 73 11.71 7.00 7.96
CA PRO A 73 11.73 5.73 7.24
C PRO A 73 10.58 4.80 7.65
N VAL A 74 10.17 4.79 8.92
CA VAL A 74 9.01 4.01 9.38
C VAL A 74 7.75 4.45 8.65
N THR A 75 7.47 5.75 8.57
CA THR A 75 6.29 6.28 7.88
C THR A 75 6.30 5.92 6.40
N VAL A 76 7.42 6.11 5.71
CA VAL A 76 7.56 5.77 4.29
C VAL A 76 7.34 4.26 4.07
N GLY A 77 7.99 3.42 4.89
CA GLY A 77 7.85 1.97 4.83
C GLY A 77 6.41 1.50 5.09
N SER A 78 5.76 2.05 6.12
CA SER A 78 4.37 1.74 6.47
C SER A 78 3.41 2.13 5.36
N VAL A 79 3.55 3.32 4.77
CA VAL A 79 2.70 3.77 3.66
C VAL A 79 2.87 2.84 2.46
N ILE A 80 4.11 2.54 2.08
CA ILE A 80 4.40 1.63 0.95
C ILE A 80 3.80 0.24 1.21
N GLY A 81 4.00 -0.30 2.42
CA GLY A 81 3.51 -1.62 2.81
C GLY A 81 1.99 -1.69 2.76
N VAL A 82 1.30 -0.74 3.41
CA VAL A 82 -0.16 -0.69 3.45
C VAL A 82 -0.76 -0.48 2.07
N LEU A 83 -0.18 0.42 1.26
CA LEU A 83 -0.64 0.63 -0.11
C LEU A 83 -0.46 -0.62 -0.96
N ARG A 84 0.68 -1.32 -0.85
CA ARG A 84 0.89 -2.58 -1.57
C ARG A 84 -0.15 -3.62 -1.19
N LEU A 85 -0.36 -3.85 0.11
CA LEU A 85 -1.34 -4.83 0.59
C LEU A 85 -2.76 -4.48 0.13
N TYR A 86 -3.17 -3.23 0.34
CA TYR A 86 -4.50 -2.75 -0.03
C TYR A 86 -4.74 -2.91 -1.53
N LYS A 87 -3.80 -2.44 -2.36
CA LYS A 87 -3.91 -2.54 -3.81
C LYS A 87 -3.91 -3.98 -4.31
N THR A 88 -3.08 -4.86 -3.73
CA THR A 88 -3.14 -6.29 -4.07
C THR A 88 -4.49 -6.89 -3.74
N MET A 89 -5.01 -6.65 -2.54
CA MET A 89 -6.28 -7.21 -2.12
C MET A 89 -7.42 -6.73 -3.02
N TRP A 90 -7.42 -5.43 -3.37
CA TRP A 90 -8.40 -4.84 -4.26
C TRP A 90 -8.38 -5.47 -5.66
N VAL A 91 -7.20 -5.60 -6.28
CA VAL A 91 -7.09 -6.20 -7.62
C VAL A 91 -7.53 -7.65 -7.64
N TYR A 92 -7.24 -8.42 -6.59
CA TYR A 92 -7.72 -9.82 -6.51
C TYR A 92 -9.24 -9.88 -6.42
N HIS A 93 -9.85 -9.07 -5.55
CA HIS A 93 -11.31 -9.01 -5.41
C HIS A 93 -12.00 -8.61 -6.73
N GLN A 94 -11.49 -7.57 -7.40
CA GLN A 94 -12.05 -7.12 -8.68
C GLN A 94 -11.87 -8.17 -9.78
N TYR A 95 -10.76 -8.91 -9.76
CA TYR A 95 -10.54 -10.00 -10.71
C TYR A 95 -11.55 -11.13 -10.50
N GLU A 96 -11.84 -11.51 -9.25
CA GLU A 96 -12.87 -12.52 -8.93
C GLU A 96 -14.27 -12.07 -9.36
N GLU A 97 -14.67 -10.83 -9.05
CA GLU A 97 -15.96 -10.28 -9.48
C GLU A 97 -16.11 -10.23 -11.01
N SER A 98 -15.03 -9.93 -11.74
CA SER A 98 -15.05 -9.88 -13.21
C SER A 98 -15.24 -11.25 -13.88
N GLN A 99 -14.99 -12.34 -13.16
CA GLN A 99 -15.12 -13.72 -13.64
C GLN A 99 -16.51 -14.32 -13.34
N GLN A 100 -17.34 -13.63 -12.56
CA GLN A 100 -18.69 -14.08 -12.24
C GLN A 100 -19.62 -13.82 -13.45
N PRO A 101 -20.25 -14.86 -14.04
CA PRO A 101 -21.10 -14.74 -15.23
C PRO A 101 -22.47 -14.10 -14.95
#